data_AF-A0A952YIX8-F1
#
_entry.id   AF-A0A952YIX8-F1
#
_cell.length_a   1.000
_cell.length_b   1.000
_cell.length_c   1.000
_cell.angle_alpha   90.00
_cell.angle_beta   90.00
_cell.angle_gamma   90.00
#
_symmetry.space_group_name_H-M   'P 1'
#
loop_
_entity.id
_entity.type
_entity.pdbx_description
1 polymer ?
#
loop_
_entity_poly.entity_id
_entity_poly.type
_entity_poly.pdbx_seq_one_letter_code
_entity_poly.pdbx_strand_id
1 'polypeptide(L)'
;MSAGSAARASQERPLRIGMSARLMHQVPPELGFRNKSLQYIEASLAHWIMAHGAVAFMVPAVTHDSQHAARHLKVEQVVQELDALVLQGGTDVAPETYGQEPLKDAWRGDVVRDRYELALLRCFLAQKKPVLGVCRGA
;
A
#
# COMPACT_ATOMS: atom_id res chain seq x y z
N MET A 1 -26.90 33.10 -33.24
CA MET A 1 -27.52 32.74 -31.94
C MET A 1 -26.75 31.55 -31.38
N SER A 2 -26.21 31.75 -30.19
CA SER A 2 -25.40 30.82 -29.42
C SER A 2 -26.20 29.59 -28.99
N ALA A 3 -25.58 28.42 -29.05
CA ALA A 3 -25.84 27.35 -28.09
C ALA A 3 -24.54 26.57 -27.86
N GLY A 4 -23.62 27.18 -27.12
CA GLY A 4 -22.55 26.45 -26.44
C GLY A 4 -23.16 25.61 -25.32
N SER A 5 -23.39 24.32 -25.56
CA SER A 5 -23.64 23.37 -24.50
C SER A 5 -22.30 22.82 -24.03
N ALA A 6 -21.64 23.57 -23.14
CA ALA A 6 -20.57 22.99 -22.33
C ALA A 6 -21.19 21.83 -21.54
N ALA A 7 -20.82 20.60 -21.91
CA ALA A 7 -21.11 19.43 -21.11
C ALA A 7 -20.63 19.74 -19.69
N ARG A 8 -21.56 19.78 -18.72
CA ARG A 8 -21.21 19.72 -17.31
C ARG A 8 -20.42 18.44 -17.15
N ALA A 9 -19.10 18.53 -17.02
CA ALA A 9 -18.30 17.44 -16.53
C ALA A 9 -18.97 16.99 -15.23
N SER A 10 -19.43 15.74 -15.19
CA SER A 10 -19.78 15.10 -13.92
C SER A 10 -18.62 15.40 -12.97
N GLN A 11 -18.92 15.95 -11.79
CA GLN A 11 -17.92 15.97 -10.73
C GLN A 11 -17.66 14.52 -10.36
N GLU A 12 -16.77 13.87 -11.11
CA GLU A 12 -16.28 12.55 -10.78
C GLU A 12 -15.57 12.66 -9.45
N ARG A 13 -15.92 11.77 -8.53
CA ARG A 13 -15.26 11.70 -7.22
C ARG A 13 -13.74 11.59 -7.46
N PRO A 14 -12.90 12.20 -6.60
CA PRO A 14 -11.47 12.00 -6.67
C PRO A 14 -11.12 10.50 -6.72
N LEU A 15 -10.10 10.15 -7.49
CA LEU A 15 -9.56 8.79 -7.53
C LEU A 15 -9.06 8.41 -6.13
N ARG A 16 -9.37 7.20 -5.70
CA ARG A 16 -8.95 6.63 -4.42
C ARG A 16 -7.72 5.76 -4.67
N ILE A 17 -6.56 6.25 -4.30
CA ILE A 17 -5.28 5.58 -4.55
C ILE A 17 -4.80 4.94 -3.25
N GLY A 18 -4.73 3.61 -3.24
CA GLY A 18 -4.15 2.88 -2.12
C GLY A 18 -2.64 3.02 -2.10
N MET A 19 -2.06 3.22 -0.92
CA MET A 19 -0.62 3.12 -0.68
C MET A 19 -0.37 1.95 0.27
N SER A 20 0.52 1.03 -0.12
CA SER A 20 0.90 -0.06 0.77
C SER A 20 1.60 0.49 2.02
N ALA A 21 1.13 0.08 3.20
CA ALA A 21 1.77 0.50 4.43
C ALA A 21 3.20 -0.06 4.54
N ARG A 22 4.11 0.81 4.99
CA ARG A 22 5.42 0.41 5.49
C ARG A 22 5.28 -0.07 6.93
N LEU A 23 6.08 -1.06 7.31
CA LEU A 23 6.08 -1.66 8.65
C LEU A 23 7.31 -1.23 9.44
N MET A 24 7.11 -0.80 10.67
CA MET A 24 8.16 -0.55 11.65
C MET A 24 7.99 -1.57 12.77
N HIS A 25 8.70 -2.69 12.64
CA HIS A 25 8.67 -3.79 13.59
C HIS A 25 9.36 -3.43 14.91
N GLN A 26 10.44 -2.67 14.84
CA GLN A 26 11.20 -2.18 16.00
C GLN A 26 11.02 -0.67 16.09
N VAL A 27 10.06 -0.25 16.93
CA VAL A 27 9.78 1.17 17.14
C VAL A 27 10.80 1.74 18.12
N PRO A 28 11.50 2.84 17.78
CA PRO A 28 12.43 3.48 18.69
C PRO A 28 11.78 3.86 20.03
N PRO A 29 12.39 3.54 21.19
CA PRO A 29 11.79 3.79 22.50
C PRO A 29 11.40 5.25 22.76
N GLU A 30 12.11 6.20 22.16
CA GLU A 30 11.87 7.64 22.24
C GLU A 30 10.50 8.07 21.68
N LEU A 31 9.88 7.26 20.82
CA LEU A 31 8.54 7.52 20.29
C LEU A 31 7.42 7.07 21.26
N GLY A 32 7.76 6.37 22.36
CA GLY A 32 6.81 6.01 23.42
C GLY A 32 5.88 4.82 23.12
N PHE A 33 6.02 4.16 21.96
CA PHE A 33 5.19 3.01 21.58
C PHE A 33 5.79 1.68 22.08
N ARG A 34 5.54 1.35 23.35
CA ARG A 34 6.06 0.10 23.96
C ARG A 34 5.36 -1.13 23.42
N ASN A 35 6.14 -2.12 22.96
CA ASN A 35 5.66 -3.43 22.47
C ASN A 35 4.60 -3.32 21.36
N LYS A 36 4.69 -2.28 20.52
CA LYS A 36 3.79 -2.08 19.37
C LYS A 36 4.60 -2.06 18.09
N SER A 37 4.05 -2.63 17.03
CA SER A 37 4.44 -2.35 15.66
C SER A 37 3.75 -1.07 15.18
N LEU A 38 4.40 -0.31 14.30
CA LEU A 38 3.77 0.82 13.62
C LEU A 38 3.66 0.55 12.13
N GLN A 39 2.57 1.06 11.55
CA GLN A 39 2.36 1.10 10.12
C GLN A 39 2.26 2.56 9.68
N TYR A 40 2.89 2.89 8.56
CA TYR A 40 2.96 4.27 8.10
C TYR A 40 3.06 4.35 6.57
N ILE A 41 2.72 5.53 6.04
CA ILE A 41 2.92 5.90 4.63
C ILE A 41 3.88 7.08 4.53
N GLU A 42 4.54 7.24 3.39
CA GLU A 42 5.44 8.37 3.19
C GLU A 42 4.67 9.62 2.78
N ALA A 43 4.87 10.70 3.53
CA ALA A 43 4.20 11.97 3.28
C ALA A 43 4.50 12.52 1.88
N SER A 44 5.75 12.41 1.40
CA SER A 44 6.15 12.88 0.07
C SER A 44 5.34 12.23 -1.05
N LEU A 45 5.16 10.91 -0.99
CA LEU A 45 4.42 10.14 -1.99
C LEU A 45 2.91 10.37 -1.89
N ALA A 46 2.38 10.47 -0.66
CA ALA A 46 0.98 10.83 -0.44
C ALA A 46 0.67 12.24 -0.99
N HIS A 47 1.54 13.22 -0.71
CA HIS A 47 1.41 14.57 -1.23
C HIS A 47 1.52 14.62 -2.76
N TRP A 48 2.40 13.82 -3.35
CA TRP A 48 2.51 13.72 -4.81
C TRP A 48 1.20 13.20 -5.43
N ILE A 49 0.61 12.13 -4.88
CA ILE A 49 -0.71 11.63 -5.30
C ILE A 49 -1.77 12.73 -5.18
N MET A 50 -1.81 13.41 -4.04
CA MET A 50 -2.82 14.44 -3.75
C MET A 50 -2.68 15.69 -4.62
N ALA A 51 -1.45 16.06 -4.99
CA ALA A 51 -1.18 17.16 -5.91
C ALA A 51 -1.77 16.93 -7.31
N HIS A 52 -2.08 15.68 -7.66
CA HIS A 52 -2.71 15.30 -8.92
C HIS A 52 -4.24 15.08 -8.79
N GLY A 53 -4.88 15.60 -7.74
CA GLY A 53 -6.34 15.60 -7.59
C GLY A 53 -6.93 14.27 -7.12
N ALA A 54 -6.10 13.34 -6.66
CA ALA A 54 -6.51 12.07 -6.08
C ALA A 54 -6.49 12.12 -4.53
N VAL A 55 -7.09 11.14 -3.88
CA VAL A 55 -7.01 10.93 -2.43
C VAL A 55 -6.15 9.71 -2.15
N ALA A 56 -5.12 9.89 -1.33
CA ALA A 56 -4.24 8.81 -0.87
C ALA A 56 -4.86 8.10 0.34
N PHE A 57 -4.96 6.78 0.28
CA PHE A 57 -5.42 5.92 1.37
C PHE A 57 -4.27 5.01 1.81
N MET A 58 -3.95 5.01 3.11
CA MET A 58 -3.11 3.93 3.64
C MET A 58 -3.89 2.62 3.59
N VAL A 59 -3.30 1.60 2.96
CA VAL A 59 -3.78 0.23 3.05
C VAL A 59 -2.95 -0.47 4.14
N PRO A 60 -3.51 -0.73 5.33
CA PRO A 60 -2.75 -1.38 6.39
C PRO A 60 -2.51 -2.85 6.05
N ALA A 61 -1.33 -3.34 6.38
CA ALA A 61 -1.06 -4.77 6.44
C ALA A 61 -1.86 -5.38 7.57
N VAL A 62 -2.51 -6.52 7.30
CA VAL A 62 -3.14 -7.32 8.36
C VAL A 62 -2.04 -8.23 8.93
N THR A 63 -1.38 -7.77 9.99
CA THR A 63 -0.29 -8.50 10.64
C THR A 63 -0.83 -9.45 11.71
N HIS A 64 -0.13 -10.59 11.89
CA HIS A 64 -0.54 -11.72 12.74
C HIS A 64 -0.58 -11.42 14.25
N ASP A 65 -0.04 -10.28 14.68
CA ASP A 65 -0.05 -9.78 16.07
C ASP A 65 -1.44 -9.32 16.53
N SER A 66 -2.38 -9.10 15.61
CA SER A 66 -3.78 -8.89 15.98
C SER A 66 -4.48 -10.24 16.17
N GLN A 67 -4.71 -10.68 17.41
CA GLN A 67 -5.62 -11.80 17.73
C GLN A 67 -7.06 -11.57 17.21
N HIS A 68 -7.34 -10.35 16.75
CA HIS A 68 -8.58 -9.89 16.12
C HIS A 68 -8.46 -9.68 14.60
N ALA A 69 -7.34 -10.05 13.96
CA ALA A 69 -7.04 -9.88 12.54
C ALA A 69 -8.23 -10.31 11.66
N ALA A 70 -8.94 -9.32 11.13
CA ALA A 70 -9.81 -9.34 9.95
C ALA A 70 -10.44 -10.70 9.55
N ARG A 71 -11.04 -11.45 10.49
CA ARG A 71 -11.72 -12.73 10.16
C ARG A 71 -12.82 -12.58 9.10
N HIS A 72 -13.26 -11.34 8.86
CA HIS A 72 -14.36 -11.01 7.96
C HIS A 72 -13.98 -10.08 6.79
N LEU A 73 -12.79 -9.48 6.76
CA LEU A 73 -12.41 -8.55 5.69
C LEU A 73 -11.39 -9.20 4.77
N LYS A 74 -11.81 -9.50 3.54
CA LYS A 74 -10.97 -10.08 2.50
C LYS A 74 -10.23 -8.97 1.74
N VAL A 75 -9.02 -9.27 1.28
CA VAL A 75 -8.19 -8.33 0.52
C VAL A 75 -8.90 -7.82 -0.74
N GLU A 76 -9.73 -8.66 -1.38
CA GLU A 76 -10.51 -8.31 -2.56
C GLU A 76 -11.52 -7.19 -2.29
N GLN A 77 -12.10 -7.15 -1.09
CA GLN A 77 -13.04 -6.10 -0.67
C GLN A 77 -12.32 -4.77 -0.48
N VAL A 78 -11.09 -4.79 0.04
CA VAL A 78 -10.25 -3.58 0.13
C VAL A 78 -9.90 -3.08 -1.26
N VAL A 79 -9.49 -3.99 -2.16
CA VAL A 79 -9.13 -3.65 -3.55
C VAL A 79 -10.34 -3.09 -4.32
N GLN A 80 -11.56 -3.55 -4.04
CA GLN A 80 -12.79 -3.03 -4.67
C GLN A 80 -13.00 -1.54 -4.42
N GLU A 81 -12.66 -1.04 -3.23
CA GLU A 81 -12.84 0.37 -2.82
C GLU A 81 -11.82 1.34 -3.43
N LEU A 82 -10.76 0.82 -4.04
CA LEU A 82 -9.61 1.59 -4.51
C LEU A 82 -9.55 1.56 -6.05
N ASP A 83 -9.15 2.66 -6.66
CA ASP A 83 -9.04 2.79 -8.12
C ASP A 83 -7.65 2.38 -8.61
N ALA A 84 -6.61 2.53 -7.79
CA ALA A 84 -5.24 2.11 -8.09
C ALA A 84 -4.45 1.79 -6.81
N LEU A 85 -3.28 1.17 -6.97
CA LEU A 85 -2.34 0.87 -5.90
C LEU A 85 -0.97 1.50 -6.18
N VAL A 86 -0.33 2.01 -5.13
CA VAL A 86 1.07 2.41 -5.12
C VAL A 86 1.81 1.55 -4.10
N LEU A 87 2.78 0.77 -4.58
CA LEU A 87 3.70 0.00 -3.74
C LEU A 87 4.90 0.88 -3.38
N GLN A 88 5.03 1.19 -2.09
CA GLN A 88 6.07 2.11 -1.62
C GLN A 88 7.49 1.52 -1.70
N GLY A 89 8.50 2.39 -1.70
CA GLY A 89 9.90 2.00 -1.53
C GLY A 89 10.20 1.45 -0.13
N GLY A 90 11.46 1.10 0.14
CA GLY A 90 11.93 0.64 1.44
C GLY A 90 12.90 -0.53 1.34
N THR A 91 13.04 -1.27 2.45
CA THR A 91 13.91 -2.46 2.56
C THR A 91 13.64 -3.48 1.47
N ASP A 92 14.68 -4.04 0.84
CA ASP A 92 14.57 -5.03 -0.22
C ASP A 92 13.59 -6.17 0.08
N VAL A 93 13.03 -6.76 -0.99
CA VAL A 93 12.19 -7.97 -0.91
C VAL A 93 13.01 -9.09 -0.28
N ALA A 94 12.41 -9.82 0.66
CA ALA A 94 13.06 -10.93 1.35
C ALA A 94 13.42 -12.04 0.33
N PRO A 95 14.65 -12.58 0.34
CA PRO A 95 15.04 -13.69 -0.52
C PRO A 95 14.09 -14.88 -0.51
N GLU A 96 13.53 -15.17 0.66
CA GLU A 96 12.58 -16.25 0.89
C GLU A 96 11.30 -16.07 0.04
N THR A 97 10.93 -14.83 -0.28
CA THR A 97 9.77 -14.49 -1.11
C THR A 97 9.93 -14.98 -2.56
N TYR A 98 11.16 -15.09 -3.05
CA TYR A 98 11.47 -15.61 -4.39
C TYR A 98 12.25 -16.94 -4.35
N GLY A 99 12.17 -17.67 -3.23
CA GLY A 99 12.68 -19.03 -3.10
C GLY A 99 14.20 -19.12 -2.90
N GLN A 100 14.83 -18.06 -2.40
CA GLN A 100 16.24 -18.03 -2.05
C GLN A 100 16.45 -17.82 -0.56
N GLU A 101 17.68 -18.03 -0.09
CA GLU A 101 18.12 -17.73 1.27
C GLU A 101 18.95 -16.44 1.27
N PRO A 102 18.88 -15.63 2.32
CA PRO A 102 19.70 -14.42 2.43
C PRO A 102 21.18 -14.77 2.53
N LEU A 103 21.98 -14.20 1.64
CA LEU A 103 23.45 -14.34 1.67
C LEU A 103 24.08 -13.70 2.92
N LYS A 104 23.42 -12.70 3.49
CA LYS A 104 23.82 -11.99 4.70
C LYS A 104 22.58 -11.62 5.52
N ASP A 105 22.71 -11.61 6.84
CA ASP A 105 21.62 -11.25 7.75
C ASP A 105 21.03 -9.86 7.50
N ALA A 106 21.84 -8.91 7.07
CA ALA A 106 21.39 -7.56 6.72
C ALA A 106 20.46 -7.53 5.48
N TRP A 107 20.38 -8.62 4.72
CA TRP A 107 19.61 -8.74 3.48
C TRP A 107 18.39 -9.66 3.64
N ARG A 108 17.93 -9.88 4.87
CA ARG A 108 16.74 -10.69 5.17
C ARG A 108 15.43 -10.09 4.64
N GLY A 109 15.42 -8.79 4.30
CA GLY A 109 14.22 -8.11 3.82
C GLY A 109 13.08 -8.06 4.86
N ASP A 110 11.84 -7.93 4.38
CA ASP A 110 10.63 -7.94 5.22
C ASP A 110 9.57 -8.88 4.63
N VAL A 111 9.64 -10.16 5.00
CA VAL A 111 8.72 -11.20 4.53
C VAL A 111 7.26 -10.93 4.92
N VAL A 112 7.01 -10.18 6.02
CA VAL A 112 5.66 -9.83 6.45
C VAL A 112 5.06 -8.84 5.48
N ARG A 113 5.83 -7.79 5.14
CA ARG A 113 5.44 -6.81 4.14
C ARG A 113 5.28 -7.43 2.76
N ASP A 114 6.21 -8.29 2.35
CA ASP A 114 6.18 -8.97 1.05
C ASP A 114 4.88 -9.76 0.84
N ARG A 115 4.49 -10.59 1.82
CA ARG A 115 3.26 -11.42 1.73
C ARG A 115 2.02 -10.57 1.54
N TYR A 116 1.92 -9.48 2.29
CA TYR A 116 0.80 -8.55 2.23
C TYR A 116 0.75 -7.81 0.88
N GLU A 117 1.87 -7.24 0.43
CA GLU A 117 1.92 -6.49 -0.82
C GLU A 117 1.73 -7.39 -2.04
N LEU A 118 2.24 -8.62 -2.02
CA LEU A 118 1.97 -9.61 -3.06
C LEU A 118 0.50 -10.01 -3.12
N ALA A 119 -0.17 -10.14 -1.97
CA ALA A 119 -1.61 -10.40 -1.92
C ALA A 119 -2.41 -9.26 -2.56
N LEU A 120 -2.07 -8.01 -2.23
CA LEU A 120 -2.67 -6.83 -2.88
C LEU A 120 -2.38 -6.82 -4.38
N LEU A 121 -1.12 -6.93 -4.78
CA LEU A 121 -0.69 -6.90 -6.18
C LEU A 121 -1.47 -7.93 -7.00
N ARG A 122 -1.55 -9.17 -6.54
CA ARG A 122 -2.30 -10.25 -7.22
C ARG A 122 -3.77 -9.88 -7.39
N CYS A 123 -4.40 -9.28 -6.37
CA CYS A 123 -5.80 -8.89 -6.46
C CYS A 123 -6.04 -7.70 -7.38
N PHE A 124 -5.17 -6.67 -7.36
CA PHE A 124 -5.24 -5.55 -8.29
C PHE A 124 -5.07 -6.01 -9.74
N LEU A 125 -4.10 -6.89 -9.99
CA LEU A 125 -3.88 -7.49 -11.32
C LEU A 125 -5.09 -8.32 -11.77
N ALA A 126 -5.65 -9.16 -10.89
CA ALA A 126 -6.84 -9.96 -11.20
C ALA A 126 -8.07 -9.07 -11.54
N GLN A 127 -8.20 -7.92 -10.88
CA GLN A 127 -9.25 -6.93 -11.14
C GLN A 127 -8.89 -5.94 -12.27
N LYS A 128 -7.73 -6.11 -12.93
CA LYS A 128 -7.22 -5.23 -13.99
C LYS A 128 -7.12 -3.75 -13.56
N LYS A 129 -6.82 -3.51 -12.29
CA LYS A 129 -6.62 -2.17 -11.73
C LYS A 129 -5.13 -1.80 -11.78
N PRO A 130 -4.79 -0.53 -12.08
CA PRO A 130 -3.41 -0.10 -12.22
C PRO A 130 -2.63 -0.19 -10.89
N VAL A 131 -1.36 -0.55 -11.00
CA VAL A 131 -0.40 -0.59 -9.89
C VAL A 131 0.87 0.16 -10.30
N LEU A 132 1.36 1.01 -9.41
CA LEU A 132 2.64 1.70 -9.55
C LEU A 132 3.62 1.21 -8.48
N GLY A 133 4.77 0.71 -8.91
CA GLY A 133 5.89 0.37 -8.05
C GLY A 133 6.86 1.55 -7.88
N VAL A 134 7.27 1.84 -6.64
CA VAL A 134 8.31 2.86 -6.37
C VAL A 134 9.52 2.20 -5.72
N CYS A 135 10.70 2.33 -6.34
CA CYS A 135 11.96 1.73 -5.87
C CYS A 135 11.80 0.22 -5.66
N ARG A 136 11.73 -0.25 -4.41
CA ARG A 136 11.44 -1.65 -4.05
C ARG A 136 10.15 -2.20 -4.68
N GLY A 137 9.13 -1.35 -4.86
CA GLY A 137 7.85 -1.78 -5.42
C GLY A 137 7.85 -2.03 -6.93
N ALA A 138 8.94 -1.67 -7.64
CA ALA A 138 9.09 -1.79 -9.10
C ALA A 138 9.86 -3.06 -9.46
#